data_AF-A0A2G6QNH5-F1
#
_entry.id   AF-A0A2G6QNH5-F1
#
_cell.length_a   1.000
_cell.length_b   1.000
_cell.length_c   1.000
_cell.angle_alpha   90.00
_cell.angle_beta   90.00
_cell.angle_gamma   90.00
#
_symmetry.space_group_name_H-M   'P 1'
#
loop_
_entity.id
_entity.type
_entity.pdbx_description
1 polymer ?
#
loop_
_entity_poly.entity_id
_entity_poly.type
_entity_poly.pdbx_seq_one_letter_code
_entity_poly.pdbx_strand_id
1 'polypeptide(L)'
;MDAYLEKVSKALEEKKQYLNNEELLKMRDHYVLQASATKGILDILLQKRLVHNDPYTYDSKMTEIELPEVSKFSDGEKASVIGTRLSHYVTMLEFLNTHYQFKCEFLNPKRISLLQSLNNVFLWDDFSDKTSSPNTTNLAIILEAIFNSPDKLSANLVRNSVAQMGKTLKSIRKIISELEIYQKEKYKLIIKMKVFPEIPDSKKTQGMEIIYKEIKKLFSSKFRKNAFYKNFIIEAIEEEFGPNAESLKTALLQKLASTQKQNNETEEEQETDLKPIIISGLKVLANSSTQLKLVLEKIEKNSEIIKKGSGGLFTKFIRLLRLAFNIKEPEQDITVVINDPITQSKKKHTINLSEFKNDLKRKLNIFQNISNPASQVHKKIQQIPEQDLFDSLNQYIQDCNKLLSQMTAIDQYYKTVKPELRSQIRGIKLEITAIKNSVINANQYRAEYSSTVEEEAQMKRLGI
;
A
#
# COMPACT_ATOMS: atom_id res chain seq x y z
N MET A 1 -32.16 11.26 -32.46
CA MET A 1 -31.82 10.83 -31.08
C MET A 1 -32.13 12.01 -30.18
N ASP A 2 -32.77 11.79 -29.03
CA ASP A 2 -33.09 12.88 -28.09
C ASP A 2 -31.78 13.56 -27.62
N ALA A 3 -31.69 14.89 -27.73
CA ALA A 3 -30.51 15.67 -27.37
C ALA A 3 -30.08 15.47 -25.91
N TYR A 4 -31.02 15.12 -25.04
CA TYR A 4 -30.73 14.74 -23.66
C TYR A 4 -29.94 13.42 -23.58
N LEU A 5 -30.38 12.38 -24.30
CA LEU A 5 -29.75 11.05 -24.26
C LEU A 5 -28.33 11.09 -24.85
N GLU A 6 -28.08 11.95 -25.83
CA GLU A 6 -26.75 12.17 -26.38
C GLU A 6 -25.79 12.77 -25.34
N LYS A 7 -26.24 13.78 -24.59
CA LYS A 7 -25.46 14.37 -23.48
C LYS A 7 -25.14 13.34 -22.39
N VAL A 8 -26.13 12.53 -21.98
CA VAL A 8 -25.92 11.45 -21.00
C VAL A 8 -24.95 10.41 -21.52
N SER A 9 -25.08 10.00 -22.79
CA SER A 9 -24.19 9.02 -23.41
C SER A 9 -22.74 9.52 -23.42
N LYS A 10 -22.51 10.78 -23.79
CA LYS A 10 -21.18 11.39 -23.79
C LYS A 10 -20.58 11.45 -22.38
N ALA A 11 -21.34 11.96 -21.41
CA ALA A 11 -20.88 12.05 -20.02
C ALA A 11 -20.56 10.67 -19.41
N LEU A 12 -21.32 9.63 -19.77
CA LEU A 12 -21.04 8.26 -19.31
C LEU A 12 -19.80 7.66 -19.96
N GLU A 13 -19.52 7.93 -21.24
CA GLU A 13 -18.29 7.44 -21.88
C GLU A 13 -17.05 8.13 -21.29
N GLU A 14 -17.13 9.43 -21.01
CA GLU A 14 -16.07 10.17 -20.29
C GLU A 14 -15.87 9.58 -18.87
N LYS A 15 -16.94 9.39 -18.10
CA LYS A 15 -16.86 8.79 -16.75
C LYS A 15 -16.26 7.38 -16.79
N LYS A 16 -16.58 6.59 -17.81
CA LYS A 16 -16.02 5.25 -18.02
C LYS A 16 -14.51 5.30 -18.27
N GLN A 17 -14.05 6.22 -19.12
CA GLN A 17 -12.62 6.41 -19.39
C GLN A 17 -11.88 6.77 -18.10
N TYR A 18 -12.39 7.74 -17.34
CA TYR A 18 -11.85 8.13 -16.04
C TYR A 18 -11.80 6.94 -15.05
N LEU A 19 -12.91 6.22 -14.89
CA LEU A 19 -12.95 5.04 -14.01
C LEU A 19 -11.91 3.99 -14.43
N ASN A 20 -11.82 3.67 -15.72
CA ASN A 20 -10.91 2.63 -16.23
C ASN A 20 -9.44 3.03 -16.14
N ASN A 21 -9.11 4.30 -16.40
CA ASN A 21 -7.74 4.76 -16.51
C ASN A 21 -7.16 5.27 -15.19
N GLU A 22 -8.01 5.58 -14.20
CA GLU A 22 -7.56 6.09 -12.90
C GLU A 22 -8.13 5.30 -11.73
N GLU A 23 -9.42 5.46 -11.43
CA GLU A 23 -9.99 5.02 -10.16
C GLU A 23 -9.92 3.50 -9.99
N LEU A 24 -10.17 2.73 -11.05
CA LEU A 24 -10.07 1.27 -11.00
C LEU A 24 -8.64 0.76 -10.90
N LEU A 25 -7.64 1.51 -11.41
CA LEU A 25 -6.23 1.21 -11.18
C LEU A 25 -5.86 1.47 -9.71
N LYS A 26 -6.27 2.62 -9.16
CA LYS A 26 -6.12 2.94 -7.72
C LYS A 26 -6.78 1.87 -6.84
N MET A 27 -7.97 1.40 -7.23
CA MET A 27 -8.68 0.32 -6.52
C MET A 27 -7.90 -0.99 -6.53
N ARG A 28 -7.32 -1.39 -7.67
CA ARG A 28 -6.45 -2.56 -7.77
C ARG A 28 -5.25 -2.45 -6.82
N ASP A 29 -4.57 -1.30 -6.84
CA ASP A 29 -3.38 -1.10 -6.02
C ASP A 29 -3.74 -1.09 -4.51
N HIS A 30 -4.93 -0.59 -4.15
CA HIS A 30 -5.46 -0.73 -2.80
C HIS A 30 -5.73 -2.20 -2.42
N TYR A 31 -6.22 -3.05 -3.33
CA TYR A 31 -6.37 -4.49 -3.07
C TYR A 31 -5.03 -5.22 -2.93
N VAL A 32 -3.99 -4.80 -3.65
CA VAL A 32 -2.61 -5.29 -3.44
C VAL A 32 -2.14 -4.98 -2.03
N LEU A 33 -2.35 -3.76 -1.56
CA LEU A 33 -2.00 -3.35 -0.19
C LEU A 33 -2.81 -4.11 0.87
N GLN A 34 -4.10 -4.32 0.64
CA GLN A 34 -4.96 -5.14 1.51
C GLN A 34 -4.43 -6.58 1.63
N ALA A 35 -4.09 -7.22 0.50
CA ALA A 35 -3.57 -8.58 0.47
C ALA A 35 -2.28 -8.68 1.30
N SER A 36 -1.32 -7.78 1.05
CA SER A 36 -0.04 -7.76 1.77
C SER A 36 -0.21 -7.51 3.27
N ALA A 37 -1.06 -6.56 3.66
CA ALA A 37 -1.29 -6.22 5.05
C ALA A 37 -1.97 -7.37 5.81
N THR A 38 -3.00 -7.97 5.21
CA THR A 38 -3.74 -9.11 5.79
C THR A 38 -2.83 -10.32 5.94
N LYS A 39 -2.02 -10.63 4.92
CA LYS A 39 -1.06 -11.74 4.96
C LYS A 39 -0.03 -11.54 6.08
N GLY A 40 0.49 -10.32 6.24
CA GLY A 40 1.38 -10.00 7.35
C GLY A 40 0.74 -10.20 8.73
N ILE A 41 -0.56 -9.87 8.88
CA ILE A 41 -1.30 -10.15 10.12
C ILE A 41 -1.42 -11.67 10.34
N LEU A 42 -1.83 -12.42 9.31
CA LEU A 42 -1.98 -13.88 9.37
C LEU A 42 -0.66 -14.57 9.73
N ASP A 43 0.45 -14.19 9.09
CA ASP A 43 1.77 -14.76 9.34
C ASP A 43 2.22 -14.55 10.79
N ILE A 44 2.00 -13.37 11.36
CA ILE A 44 2.32 -13.09 12.77
C ILE A 44 1.44 -13.93 13.70
N LEU A 45 0.15 -14.05 13.39
CA LEU A 45 -0.78 -14.85 14.19
C LEU A 45 -0.39 -16.32 14.21
N LEU A 46 0.01 -16.88 13.07
CA LEU A 46 0.48 -18.25 12.94
C LEU A 46 1.81 -18.46 13.67
N GLN A 47 2.78 -17.54 13.49
CA GLN A 47 4.07 -17.60 14.19
C GLN A 47 3.92 -17.57 15.71
N LYS A 48 2.94 -16.79 16.22
CA LYS A 48 2.62 -16.70 17.65
C LYS A 48 1.64 -17.77 18.12
N ARG A 49 1.18 -18.67 17.25
CA ARG A 49 0.21 -19.75 17.52
C ARG A 49 -1.12 -19.23 18.10
N LEU A 50 -1.52 -18.03 17.70
CA LEU A 50 -2.79 -17.42 18.12
C LEU A 50 -3.96 -17.84 17.22
N VAL A 51 -3.66 -18.33 16.03
CA VAL A 51 -4.60 -19.00 15.12
C VAL A 51 -3.99 -20.30 14.62
N HIS A 52 -4.81 -21.19 14.10
CA HIS A 52 -4.35 -22.45 13.51
C HIS A 52 -4.18 -22.31 12.00
N ASN A 53 -3.29 -23.14 11.44
CA ASN A 53 -3.16 -23.26 9.99
C ASN A 53 -4.48 -23.73 9.39
N ASP A 54 -4.82 -23.18 8.23
CA ASP A 54 -5.94 -23.66 7.45
C ASP A 54 -5.57 -25.04 6.85
N PRO A 55 -6.30 -26.12 7.18
CA PRO A 55 -6.04 -27.42 6.57
C PRO A 55 -6.46 -27.47 5.08
N TYR A 56 -7.24 -26.50 4.62
CA TYR A 56 -7.73 -26.46 3.25
C TYR A 56 -6.78 -25.70 2.33
N THR A 57 -6.48 -26.31 1.19
CA THR A 57 -5.84 -25.63 0.06
C THR A 57 -6.94 -25.16 -0.90
N TYR A 58 -7.14 -23.86 -0.94
CA TYR A 58 -8.00 -23.22 -1.93
C TYR A 58 -7.33 -23.37 -3.31
N ASP A 59 -7.82 -24.30 -4.12
CA ASP A 59 -7.17 -24.79 -5.34
C ASP A 59 -7.16 -23.76 -6.49
N SER A 60 -6.20 -23.92 -7.38
CA SER A 60 -5.83 -23.18 -8.60
C SER A 60 -6.91 -23.05 -9.71
N LYS A 61 -8.18 -23.39 -9.42
CA LYS A 61 -9.30 -23.39 -10.40
C LYS A 61 -10.38 -22.35 -10.12
N MET A 62 -10.11 -21.39 -9.23
CA MET A 62 -11.06 -20.32 -8.90
C MET A 62 -11.39 -19.48 -10.14
N THR A 63 -12.68 -19.33 -10.44
CA THR A 63 -13.17 -18.52 -11.57
C THR A 63 -13.86 -17.23 -11.14
N GLU A 64 -14.25 -17.12 -9.86
CA GLU A 64 -15.00 -16.00 -9.30
C GLU A 64 -14.72 -15.90 -7.79
N ILE A 65 -15.08 -14.77 -7.17
CA ILE A 65 -14.90 -14.53 -5.73
C ILE A 65 -15.73 -15.54 -4.91
N GLU A 66 -15.06 -16.24 -4.00
CA GLU A 66 -15.66 -17.08 -2.97
C GLU A 66 -15.65 -16.32 -1.64
N LEU A 67 -16.76 -16.34 -0.90
CA LEU A 67 -16.86 -15.56 0.33
C LEU A 67 -16.50 -16.43 1.53
N PRO A 68 -15.55 -16.00 2.38
CA PRO A 68 -15.35 -16.60 3.69
C PRO A 68 -16.63 -16.54 4.53
N GLU A 69 -16.84 -17.54 5.38
CA GLU A 69 -17.99 -17.56 6.26
C GLU A 69 -18.00 -16.38 7.24
N VAL A 70 -19.20 -15.92 7.59
CA VAL A 70 -19.43 -14.83 8.56
C VAL A 70 -20.37 -15.23 9.69
N SER A 71 -20.74 -16.51 9.76
CA SER A 71 -21.64 -17.07 10.78
C SER A 71 -21.01 -17.02 12.18
N LYS A 72 -21.85 -17.03 13.21
CA LYS A 72 -21.40 -17.16 14.61
C LYS A 72 -20.82 -18.56 14.83
N PHE A 73 -19.85 -18.66 15.73
CA PHE A 73 -19.16 -19.90 16.12
C PHE A 73 -18.92 -19.91 17.63
N SER A 74 -18.54 -21.08 18.17
CA SER A 74 -18.29 -21.24 19.60
C SER A 74 -16.92 -20.66 20.01
N ASP A 75 -16.80 -20.15 21.24
CA ASP A 75 -15.52 -19.58 21.71
C ASP A 75 -14.37 -20.59 21.70
N GLY A 76 -14.66 -21.89 21.87
CA GLY A 76 -13.65 -22.96 21.88
C GLY A 76 -12.97 -23.19 20.53
N GLU A 77 -13.61 -22.79 19.42
CA GLU A 77 -13.09 -23.00 18.06
C GLU A 77 -12.49 -21.71 17.47
N LYS A 78 -12.45 -20.62 18.24
CA LYS A 78 -12.08 -19.27 17.80
C LYS A 78 -10.78 -19.18 17.00
N ALA A 79 -9.71 -19.75 17.52
CA ALA A 79 -8.39 -19.73 16.89
C ALA A 79 -8.39 -20.48 15.54
N SER A 80 -9.19 -21.54 15.43
CA SER A 80 -9.31 -22.33 14.20
C SER A 80 -10.17 -21.60 13.17
N VAL A 81 -11.37 -21.16 13.57
CA VAL A 81 -12.34 -20.53 12.67
C VAL A 81 -11.81 -19.21 12.12
N ILE A 82 -11.23 -18.35 12.97
CA ILE A 82 -10.65 -17.09 12.50
C ILE A 82 -9.40 -17.32 11.64
N GLY A 83 -8.56 -18.32 11.98
CA GLY A 83 -7.42 -18.71 11.14
C GLY A 83 -7.84 -19.09 9.73
N THR A 84 -8.80 -20.00 9.59
CA THR A 84 -9.36 -20.43 8.30
C THR A 84 -10.01 -19.26 7.54
N ARG A 85 -10.88 -18.46 8.20
CA ARG A 85 -11.57 -17.35 7.53
C ARG A 85 -10.60 -16.26 7.07
N LEU A 86 -9.57 -15.96 7.85
CA LEU A 86 -8.54 -14.98 7.48
C LEU A 86 -7.65 -15.51 6.35
N SER A 87 -7.28 -16.80 6.37
CA SER A 87 -6.56 -17.46 5.29
C SER A 87 -7.34 -17.45 3.96
N HIS A 88 -8.62 -17.80 4.01
CA HIS A 88 -9.51 -17.71 2.86
C HIS A 88 -9.62 -16.26 2.35
N TYR A 89 -9.79 -15.30 3.26
CA TYR A 89 -9.84 -13.89 2.90
C TYR A 89 -8.56 -13.40 2.19
N VAL A 90 -7.38 -13.76 2.70
CA VAL A 90 -6.09 -13.49 2.03
C VAL A 90 -6.07 -14.10 0.62
N THR A 91 -6.48 -15.36 0.49
CA THR A 91 -6.51 -16.04 -0.80
C THR A 91 -7.41 -15.32 -1.80
N MET A 92 -8.57 -14.83 -1.38
CA MET A 92 -9.46 -14.04 -2.23
C MET A 92 -8.87 -12.70 -2.64
N LEU A 93 -8.19 -12.02 -1.73
CA LEU A 93 -7.49 -10.78 -2.06
C LEU A 93 -6.35 -11.03 -3.07
N GLU A 94 -5.59 -12.13 -2.92
CA GLU A 94 -4.57 -12.54 -3.87
C GLU A 94 -5.18 -12.90 -5.24
N PHE A 95 -6.30 -13.61 -5.26
CA PHE A 95 -7.06 -13.92 -6.48
C PHE A 95 -7.50 -12.65 -7.22
N LEU A 96 -7.96 -11.61 -6.48
CA LEU A 96 -8.31 -10.34 -7.09
C LEU A 96 -7.14 -9.72 -7.86
N ASN A 97 -5.94 -9.80 -7.31
CA ASN A 97 -4.74 -9.18 -7.86
C ASN A 97 -4.20 -9.91 -9.10
N THR A 98 -4.47 -11.21 -9.23
CA THR A 98 -3.88 -12.07 -10.28
C THR A 98 -4.86 -12.42 -11.40
N HIS A 99 -6.15 -12.57 -11.08
CA HIS A 99 -7.13 -13.15 -12.01
C HIS A 99 -8.33 -12.22 -12.30
N TYR A 100 -8.52 -11.14 -11.54
CA TYR A 100 -9.65 -10.23 -11.71
C TYR A 100 -9.31 -9.02 -12.58
N GLN A 101 -10.25 -8.59 -13.42
CA GLN A 101 -10.08 -7.41 -14.26
C GLN A 101 -10.76 -6.20 -13.63
N PHE A 102 -9.98 -5.15 -13.38
CA PHE A 102 -10.47 -3.86 -12.88
C PHE A 102 -10.88 -2.96 -14.05
N LYS A 103 -11.97 -3.34 -14.73
CA LYS A 103 -12.56 -2.60 -15.85
C LYS A 103 -14.08 -2.51 -15.73
N CYS A 104 -14.66 -1.40 -16.15
CA CYS A 104 -16.10 -1.17 -16.16
C CYS A 104 -16.89 -2.27 -16.92
N GLU A 105 -16.35 -2.84 -17.99
CA GLU A 105 -17.01 -3.92 -18.73
C GLU A 105 -17.06 -5.23 -17.94
N PHE A 106 -16.02 -5.50 -17.16
CA PHE A 106 -15.90 -6.72 -16.40
C PHE A 106 -16.66 -6.65 -15.07
N LEU A 107 -16.59 -5.50 -14.38
CA LEU A 107 -17.20 -5.24 -13.08
C LEU A 107 -18.68 -4.86 -13.21
N ASN A 108 -19.52 -5.83 -13.56
CA ASN A 108 -20.98 -5.70 -13.58
C ASN A 108 -21.56 -5.65 -12.14
N PRO A 109 -22.86 -5.29 -11.96
CA PRO A 109 -23.45 -5.17 -10.63
C PRO A 109 -23.34 -6.43 -9.75
N LYS A 110 -23.36 -7.64 -10.33
CA LYS A 110 -23.19 -8.90 -9.59
C LYS A 110 -21.78 -8.96 -8.97
N ARG A 111 -20.76 -8.64 -9.75
CA ARG A 111 -19.36 -8.66 -9.31
C ARG A 111 -19.04 -7.53 -8.34
N ILE A 112 -19.64 -6.36 -8.53
CA ILE A 112 -19.55 -5.27 -7.57
C ILE A 112 -20.10 -5.70 -6.20
N SER A 113 -21.26 -6.37 -6.18
CA SER A 113 -21.85 -6.91 -4.96
C SER A 113 -20.96 -7.97 -4.29
N LEU A 114 -20.27 -8.80 -5.07
CA LEU A 114 -19.27 -9.75 -4.54
C LEU A 114 -18.08 -9.03 -3.90
N LEU A 115 -17.53 -8.00 -4.54
CA LEU A 115 -16.46 -7.18 -3.98
C LEU A 115 -16.88 -6.49 -2.68
N GLN A 116 -18.10 -5.94 -2.63
CA GLN A 116 -18.65 -5.36 -1.40
C GLN A 116 -18.80 -6.40 -0.30
N SER A 117 -19.29 -7.60 -0.64
CA SER A 117 -19.46 -8.69 0.32
C SER A 117 -18.11 -9.15 0.87
N LEU A 118 -17.11 -9.30 0.01
CA LEU A 118 -15.73 -9.61 0.41
C LEU A 118 -15.17 -8.52 1.35
N ASN A 119 -15.35 -7.25 0.99
CA ASN A 119 -14.95 -6.09 1.79
C ASN A 119 -15.65 -6.01 3.16
N ASN A 120 -16.75 -6.74 3.36
CA ASN A 120 -17.52 -6.78 4.61
C ASN A 120 -17.24 -8.02 5.46
N VAL A 121 -16.38 -8.95 5.00
CA VAL A 121 -16.01 -10.16 5.77
C VAL A 121 -15.34 -9.78 7.09
N PHE A 122 -14.48 -8.76 7.05
CA PHE A 122 -13.86 -8.11 8.20
C PHE A 122 -14.02 -6.60 8.05
N LEU A 123 -14.52 -5.93 9.10
CA LEU A 123 -14.80 -4.50 9.10
C LEU A 123 -13.54 -3.72 9.46
N TRP A 124 -12.60 -3.61 8.53
CA TRP A 124 -11.30 -2.97 8.79
C TRP A 124 -11.37 -1.46 9.02
N ASP A 125 -12.38 -0.81 8.44
CA ASP A 125 -12.65 0.63 8.58
C ASP A 125 -13.38 1.00 9.90
N ASP A 126 -13.89 -0.01 10.61
CA ASP A 126 -14.53 0.07 11.93
C ASP A 126 -14.03 -1.07 12.84
N PHE A 127 -12.70 -1.29 12.84
CA PHE A 127 -12.11 -2.46 13.49
C PHE A 127 -12.16 -2.33 15.02
N SER A 128 -13.03 -3.11 15.66
CA SER A 128 -13.11 -3.19 17.13
C SER A 128 -13.69 -4.53 17.61
N ASP A 129 -13.49 -4.81 18.89
CA ASP A 129 -14.10 -5.92 19.64
C ASP A 129 -15.59 -5.69 19.97
N LYS A 130 -16.12 -4.49 19.67
CA LYS A 130 -17.50 -4.08 19.97
C LYS A 130 -18.43 -4.19 18.77
N THR A 131 -17.92 -4.58 17.60
CA THR A 131 -18.75 -4.71 16.40
C THR A 131 -19.75 -5.87 16.52
N SER A 132 -20.82 -5.81 15.73
CA SER A 132 -21.75 -6.95 15.58
C SER A 132 -21.20 -8.06 14.67
N SER A 133 -20.06 -7.84 13.99
CA SER A 133 -19.41 -8.79 13.08
C SER A 133 -18.65 -9.85 13.88
N PRO A 134 -19.05 -11.14 13.82
CA PRO A 134 -18.36 -12.21 14.55
C PRO A 134 -16.88 -12.31 14.17
N ASN A 135 -16.56 -12.12 12.90
CA ASN A 135 -15.20 -12.16 12.37
C ASN A 135 -14.34 -11.03 12.93
N THR A 136 -14.84 -9.79 12.85
CA THR A 136 -14.09 -8.61 13.28
C THR A 136 -13.88 -8.61 14.78
N THR A 137 -14.94 -8.87 15.55
CA THR A 137 -14.88 -8.89 17.01
C THR A 137 -13.91 -9.95 17.53
N ASN A 138 -13.99 -11.17 17.01
CA ASN A 138 -13.08 -12.23 17.48
C ASN A 138 -11.65 -12.04 16.99
N LEU A 139 -11.44 -11.51 15.78
CA LEU A 139 -10.10 -11.15 15.34
C LEU A 139 -9.50 -10.04 16.23
N ALA A 140 -10.28 -9.00 16.56
CA ALA A 140 -9.84 -7.94 17.46
C ALA A 140 -9.41 -8.50 18.83
N ILE A 141 -10.21 -9.38 19.42
CA ILE A 141 -9.87 -10.07 20.69
C ILE A 141 -8.56 -10.84 20.57
N ILE A 142 -8.34 -11.57 19.46
CA ILE A 142 -7.08 -12.29 19.24
C ILE A 142 -5.89 -11.30 19.12
N LEU A 143 -6.07 -10.18 18.42
CA LEU A 143 -5.03 -9.17 18.24
C LEU A 143 -4.65 -8.47 19.55
N GLU A 144 -5.53 -8.40 20.56
CA GLU A 144 -5.19 -7.84 21.87
C GLU A 144 -4.00 -8.56 22.53
N ALA A 145 -3.90 -9.88 22.36
CA ALA A 145 -2.77 -10.67 22.86
C ALA A 145 -1.44 -10.22 22.22
N ILE A 146 -1.47 -9.79 20.95
CA ILE A 146 -0.30 -9.21 20.27
C ILE A 146 -0.03 -7.79 20.78
N PHE A 147 -1.07 -6.97 20.91
CA PHE A 147 -0.93 -5.57 21.32
C PHE A 147 -0.38 -5.41 22.73
N ASN A 148 -0.71 -6.34 23.62
CA ASN A 148 -0.24 -6.39 25.01
C ASN A 148 1.06 -7.18 25.17
N SER A 149 1.58 -7.79 24.10
CA SER A 149 2.84 -8.52 24.09
C SER A 149 4.05 -7.61 24.40
N PRO A 150 5.12 -8.17 25.00
CA PRO A 150 6.42 -7.49 25.08
C PRO A 150 7.07 -7.29 23.71
N ASP A 151 6.68 -8.06 22.69
CA ASP A 151 7.14 -7.89 21.31
C ASP A 151 6.49 -6.67 20.64
N LYS A 152 7.08 -5.49 20.89
CA LYS A 152 6.60 -4.22 20.34
C LYS A 152 6.73 -4.11 18.83
N LEU A 153 7.65 -4.88 18.21
CA LEU A 153 7.81 -4.86 16.77
C LEU A 153 6.58 -5.47 16.09
N SER A 154 6.20 -6.68 16.47
CA SER A 154 4.99 -7.34 15.95
C SER A 154 3.73 -6.54 16.27
N ALA A 155 3.63 -5.99 17.48
CA ALA A 155 2.49 -5.16 17.87
C ALA A 155 2.35 -3.90 16.99
N ASN A 156 3.45 -3.21 16.70
CA ASN A 156 3.40 -2.03 15.83
C ASN A 156 3.13 -2.40 14.37
N LEU A 157 3.71 -3.51 13.89
CA LEU A 157 3.44 -3.98 12.53
C LEU A 157 1.96 -4.30 12.34
N VAL A 158 1.35 -5.06 13.25
CA VAL A 158 -0.08 -5.39 13.18
C VAL A 158 -0.95 -4.14 13.28
N ARG A 159 -0.66 -3.19 14.18
CA ARG A 159 -1.41 -1.93 14.26
C ARG A 159 -1.35 -1.14 12.96
N ASN A 160 -0.17 -1.03 12.37
CA ASN A 160 0.02 -0.34 11.09
C ASN A 160 -0.73 -1.05 9.96
N SER A 161 -0.70 -2.38 9.92
CA SER A 161 -1.47 -3.17 8.95
C SER A 161 -2.98 -2.91 9.10
N VAL A 162 -3.54 -3.00 10.31
CA VAL A 162 -4.97 -2.73 10.55
C VAL A 162 -5.33 -1.30 10.14
N ALA A 163 -4.52 -0.31 10.49
CA ALA A 163 -4.76 1.08 10.11
C ALA A 163 -4.71 1.29 8.58
N GLN A 164 -3.73 0.66 7.91
CA GLN A 164 -3.59 0.70 6.46
C GLN A 164 -4.78 0.05 5.76
N MET A 165 -5.27 -1.08 6.30
CA MET A 165 -6.45 -1.75 5.80
C MET A 165 -7.71 -0.88 5.97
N GLY A 166 -7.90 -0.25 7.13
CA GLY A 166 -9.01 0.68 7.33
C GLY A 166 -8.99 1.87 6.37
N LYS A 167 -7.80 2.45 6.12
CA LYS A 167 -7.65 3.57 5.17
C LYS A 167 -7.95 3.14 3.73
N THR A 168 -7.32 2.08 3.25
CA THR A 168 -7.46 1.62 1.86
C THR A 168 -8.86 1.07 1.59
N LEU A 169 -9.52 0.45 2.57
CA LEU A 169 -10.90 -0.03 2.43
C LEU A 169 -11.89 1.13 2.21
N LYS A 170 -11.71 2.26 2.91
CA LYS A 170 -12.53 3.46 2.68
C LYS A 170 -12.40 3.97 1.24
N SER A 171 -11.19 4.01 0.70
CA SER A 171 -10.95 4.39 -0.69
C SER A 171 -11.61 3.41 -1.67
N ILE A 172 -11.45 2.10 -1.44
CA ILE A 172 -12.09 1.05 -2.26
C ILE A 172 -13.61 1.22 -2.26
N ARG A 173 -14.24 1.45 -1.09
CA ARG A 173 -15.69 1.65 -0.98
C ARG A 173 -16.16 2.89 -1.76
N LYS A 174 -15.40 3.98 -1.74
CA LYS A 174 -15.69 5.19 -2.53
C LYS A 174 -15.71 4.86 -4.02
N ILE A 175 -14.67 4.21 -4.53
CA ILE A 175 -14.54 3.84 -5.94
C ILE A 175 -15.66 2.87 -6.36
N ILE A 176 -15.97 1.89 -5.52
CA ILE A 176 -17.11 0.98 -5.74
C ILE A 176 -18.42 1.75 -5.88
N SER A 177 -18.67 2.73 -4.99
CA SER A 177 -19.90 3.53 -5.05
C SER A 177 -20.02 4.34 -6.35
N GLU A 178 -18.91 4.92 -6.82
CA GLU A 178 -18.88 5.60 -8.11
C GLU A 178 -19.13 4.64 -9.28
N LEU A 179 -18.56 3.45 -9.22
CA LEU A 179 -18.76 2.41 -10.21
C LEU A 179 -20.21 1.89 -10.23
N GLU A 180 -20.86 1.74 -9.07
CA GLU A 180 -22.28 1.37 -8.97
C GLU A 180 -23.17 2.40 -9.65
N ILE A 181 -22.91 3.69 -9.40
CA ILE A 181 -23.62 4.78 -10.06
C ILE A 181 -23.44 4.65 -11.57
N TYR A 182 -22.20 4.50 -12.04
CA TYR A 182 -21.92 4.33 -13.47
C TYR A 182 -22.66 3.12 -14.08
N GLN A 183 -22.62 1.94 -13.45
CA GLN A 183 -23.29 0.75 -13.98
C GLN A 183 -24.81 0.92 -14.03
N LYS A 184 -25.38 1.56 -13.00
CA LYS A 184 -26.81 1.86 -12.95
C LYS A 184 -27.21 2.79 -14.08
N GLU A 185 -26.50 3.90 -14.26
CA GLU A 185 -26.81 4.89 -15.30
C GLU A 185 -26.61 4.33 -16.71
N LYS A 186 -25.53 3.56 -16.93
CA LYS A 186 -25.30 2.82 -18.17
C LYS A 186 -26.44 1.86 -18.49
N TYR A 187 -26.92 1.11 -17.49
CA TYR A 187 -28.04 0.21 -17.67
C TYR A 187 -29.31 0.97 -18.05
N LYS A 188 -29.65 2.06 -17.34
CA LYS A 188 -30.81 2.91 -17.65
C LYS A 188 -30.73 3.49 -19.06
N LEU A 189 -29.56 3.97 -19.50
CA LEU A 189 -29.37 4.49 -20.86
C LEU A 189 -29.69 3.44 -21.92
N ILE A 190 -29.23 2.19 -21.74
CA ILE A 190 -29.53 1.09 -22.67
C ILE A 190 -31.04 0.84 -22.76
N ILE A 191 -31.75 0.85 -21.62
CA ILE A 191 -33.21 0.69 -21.59
C ILE A 191 -33.91 1.84 -22.33
N LYS A 192 -33.50 3.08 -22.06
CA LYS A 192 -34.07 4.28 -22.71
C LYS A 192 -33.83 4.29 -24.22
N MET A 193 -32.68 3.83 -24.67
CA MET A 193 -32.35 3.82 -26.10
C MET A 193 -32.94 2.63 -26.87
N LYS A 194 -33.06 1.45 -26.24
CA LYS A 194 -33.39 0.21 -26.94
C LYS A 194 -34.76 -0.37 -26.62
N VAL A 195 -35.37 0.03 -25.51
CA VAL A 195 -36.66 -0.53 -25.07
C VAL A 195 -37.77 0.52 -25.14
N PHE A 196 -37.54 1.72 -24.63
CA PHE A 196 -38.58 2.77 -24.58
C PHE A 196 -39.15 3.17 -25.95
N PRO A 197 -38.35 3.27 -27.03
CA PRO A 197 -38.88 3.62 -28.35
C PRO A 197 -39.87 2.59 -28.91
N GLU A 198 -39.80 1.35 -28.43
CA GLU A 198 -40.65 0.25 -28.90
C GLU A 198 -41.95 0.10 -28.10
N ILE A 199 -42.10 0.85 -27.01
CA ILE A 199 -43.33 0.88 -26.25
C ILE A 199 -44.38 1.62 -27.10
N PRO A 200 -45.56 1.02 -27.38
CA PRO A 200 -46.60 1.70 -28.13
C PRO A 200 -47.08 2.97 -27.42
N ASP A 201 -47.32 4.05 -28.16
CA ASP A 201 -47.75 5.32 -27.58
C ASP A 201 -49.08 5.21 -26.81
N SER A 202 -49.96 4.32 -27.26
CA SER A 202 -51.21 3.98 -26.56
C SER A 202 -51.00 3.38 -25.17
N LYS A 203 -49.82 2.80 -24.89
CA LYS A 203 -49.45 2.24 -23.58
C LYS A 203 -48.73 3.25 -22.70
N LYS A 204 -48.01 4.23 -23.29
CA LYS A 204 -47.30 5.28 -22.55
C LYS A 204 -48.24 6.21 -21.79
N THR A 205 -49.46 6.42 -22.30
CA THR A 205 -50.46 7.29 -21.67
C THR A 205 -51.29 6.60 -20.59
N GLN A 206 -51.15 5.28 -20.41
CA GLN A 206 -51.96 4.49 -19.46
C GLN A 206 -51.33 4.39 -18.05
N GLY A 207 -50.19 5.04 -17.83
CA GLY A 207 -49.52 5.11 -16.52
C GLY A 207 -48.34 4.15 -16.35
N MET A 208 -47.52 4.43 -15.33
CA MET A 208 -46.19 3.82 -15.14
C MET A 208 -46.22 2.30 -14.93
N GLU A 209 -47.27 1.76 -14.29
CA GLU A 209 -47.39 0.30 -14.09
C GLU A 209 -47.53 -0.46 -15.41
N ILE A 210 -48.26 0.11 -16.37
CA ILE A 210 -48.47 -0.50 -17.69
C ILE A 210 -47.19 -0.41 -18.51
N ILE A 211 -46.48 0.72 -18.44
CA ILE A 211 -45.14 0.90 -19.04
C ILE A 211 -44.17 -0.16 -18.50
N TYR A 212 -44.14 -0.39 -17.18
CA TYR A 212 -43.29 -1.40 -16.56
C TYR A 212 -43.60 -2.83 -17.06
N LYS A 213 -44.89 -3.18 -17.18
CA LYS A 213 -45.31 -4.49 -17.71
C LYS A 213 -44.85 -4.69 -19.16
N GLU A 214 -44.96 -3.66 -20.00
CA GLU A 214 -44.51 -3.74 -21.40
C GLU A 214 -42.98 -3.83 -21.49
N ILE A 215 -42.24 -3.05 -20.68
CA ILE A 215 -40.78 -3.17 -20.59
C ILE A 215 -40.37 -4.59 -20.20
N LYS A 216 -41.04 -5.20 -19.22
CA LYS A 216 -40.73 -6.58 -18.80
C LYS A 216 -40.92 -7.57 -19.94
N LYS A 217 -41.96 -7.41 -20.75
CA LYS A 217 -42.25 -8.24 -21.93
C LYS A 217 -41.20 -8.05 -23.03
N LEU A 218 -40.90 -6.80 -23.40
CA LEU A 218 -39.89 -6.44 -24.40
C LEU A 218 -38.47 -6.86 -23.98
N PHE A 219 -38.14 -6.72 -22.68
CA PHE A 219 -36.85 -7.14 -22.16
C PHE A 219 -36.69 -8.65 -22.22
N SER A 220 -37.73 -9.41 -21.84
CA SER A 220 -37.70 -10.88 -21.88
C SER A 220 -37.59 -11.42 -23.31
N SER A 221 -38.12 -10.71 -24.31
CA SER A 221 -38.00 -11.14 -25.71
C SER A 221 -36.63 -10.82 -26.31
N LYS A 222 -36.06 -9.63 -26.04
CA LYS A 222 -34.82 -9.14 -26.71
C LYS A 222 -33.54 -9.31 -25.91
N PHE A 223 -33.60 -9.37 -24.58
CA PHE A 223 -32.45 -9.36 -23.68
C PHE A 223 -32.36 -10.64 -22.83
N ARG A 224 -32.67 -11.80 -23.43
CA ARG A 224 -32.76 -13.11 -22.74
C ARG A 224 -31.54 -13.51 -21.89
N LYS A 225 -30.36 -12.97 -22.15
CA LYS A 225 -29.11 -13.26 -21.42
C LYS A 225 -28.69 -12.17 -20.44
N ASN A 226 -29.44 -11.07 -20.33
CA ASN A 226 -29.11 -9.93 -19.47
C ASN A 226 -29.93 -9.99 -18.18
N ALA A 227 -29.33 -9.56 -17.08
CA ALA A 227 -30.02 -9.44 -15.80
C ALA A 227 -31.09 -8.34 -15.85
N PHE A 228 -32.25 -8.62 -15.26
CA PHE A 228 -33.36 -7.68 -15.15
C PHE A 228 -33.34 -7.00 -13.78
N TYR A 229 -32.97 -5.72 -13.74
CA TYR A 229 -32.92 -4.94 -12.50
C TYR A 229 -34.19 -4.10 -12.32
N LYS A 230 -35.14 -4.60 -11.52
CA LYS A 230 -36.44 -3.94 -11.29
C LYS A 230 -36.29 -2.48 -10.86
N ASN A 231 -35.46 -2.21 -9.86
CA ASN A 231 -35.32 -0.85 -9.31
C ASN A 231 -34.76 0.14 -10.34
N PHE A 232 -33.80 -0.27 -11.16
CA PHE A 232 -33.21 0.60 -12.19
C PHE A 232 -34.22 0.92 -13.30
N ILE A 233 -35.10 -0.03 -13.62
CA ILE A 233 -36.16 0.18 -14.61
C ILE A 233 -37.22 1.15 -14.07
N ILE A 234 -37.63 0.99 -12.81
CA ILE A 234 -38.58 1.92 -12.18
C ILE A 234 -38.01 3.34 -12.19
N GLU A 235 -36.75 3.51 -11.77
CA GLU A 235 -36.06 4.81 -11.82
C GLU A 235 -35.99 5.38 -13.25
N ALA A 236 -35.70 4.54 -14.26
CA ALA A 236 -35.70 4.97 -15.66
C ALA A 236 -37.09 5.40 -16.17
N ILE A 237 -38.16 4.75 -15.71
CA ILE A 237 -39.54 5.13 -16.04
C ILE A 237 -39.89 6.47 -15.39
N GLU A 238 -39.53 6.67 -14.13
CA GLU A 238 -39.77 7.93 -13.40
C GLU A 238 -39.02 9.11 -14.05
N GLU A 239 -37.79 8.89 -14.50
CA GLU A 239 -36.99 9.90 -15.21
C GLU A 239 -37.54 10.29 -16.58
N GLU A 240 -38.39 9.47 -17.20
CA GLU A 240 -38.89 9.69 -18.56
C GLU A 240 -40.38 10.05 -18.61
N PHE A 241 -41.19 9.44 -17.75
CA PHE A 241 -42.64 9.55 -17.73
C PHE A 241 -43.19 10.06 -16.39
N GLY A 242 -42.32 10.30 -15.40
CA GLY A 242 -42.72 10.81 -14.09
C GLY A 242 -43.03 12.31 -14.09
N PRO A 243 -43.78 12.80 -13.08
CA PRO A 243 -44.14 14.22 -12.98
C PRO A 243 -42.92 15.14 -12.77
N ASN A 244 -41.80 14.60 -12.27
CA ASN A 244 -40.56 15.32 -12.00
C ASN A 244 -39.44 15.01 -13.02
N ALA A 245 -39.77 14.45 -14.19
CA ALA A 245 -38.81 13.95 -15.16
C ALA A 245 -37.72 14.97 -15.54
N GLU A 246 -38.10 16.20 -15.92
CA GLU A 246 -37.16 17.29 -16.27
C GLU A 246 -36.16 17.62 -15.15
N SER A 247 -36.64 17.66 -13.90
CA SER A 247 -35.81 17.92 -12.72
C SER A 247 -34.81 16.78 -12.49
N LEU A 248 -35.26 15.53 -12.61
CA LEU A 248 -34.41 14.34 -12.48
C LEU A 248 -33.35 14.26 -13.59
N LYS A 249 -33.73 14.55 -14.83
CA LYS A 249 -32.81 14.61 -15.99
C LYS A 249 -31.72 15.66 -15.78
N THR A 250 -32.10 16.85 -15.29
CA THR A 250 -31.15 17.93 -14.97
C THR A 250 -30.22 17.55 -13.82
N ALA A 251 -30.77 16.99 -12.74
CA ALA A 251 -29.99 16.53 -11.59
C ALA A 251 -29.00 15.42 -11.96
N LEU A 252 -29.38 14.50 -12.86
CA LEU A 252 -28.48 13.46 -13.36
C LEU A 252 -27.30 14.06 -14.14
N LEU A 253 -27.58 14.97 -15.08
CA LEU A 253 -26.52 15.64 -15.83
C LEU A 253 -25.61 16.45 -14.91
N GLN A 254 -26.16 17.14 -13.92
CA GLN A 254 -25.36 17.82 -12.90
C GLN A 254 -24.51 16.85 -12.09
N LYS A 255 -25.02 15.67 -11.73
CA LYS A 255 -24.27 14.66 -10.98
C LYS A 255 -23.13 14.04 -11.80
N LEU A 256 -23.39 13.77 -13.08
CA LEU A 256 -22.36 13.29 -14.01
C LEU A 256 -21.31 14.39 -14.27
N ALA A 257 -21.73 15.65 -14.35
CA ALA A 257 -20.85 16.81 -14.55
C ALA A 257 -20.14 17.31 -13.28
N SER A 258 -20.69 17.14 -12.08
CA SER A 258 -20.02 17.52 -10.82
C SER A 258 -18.92 16.54 -10.46
N THR A 259 -19.08 15.28 -10.87
CA THR A 259 -17.96 14.35 -10.94
C THR A 259 -16.87 14.90 -11.87
N GLN A 260 -17.23 15.56 -12.99
CA GLN A 260 -16.27 16.21 -13.88
C GLN A 260 -15.68 17.50 -13.29
N LYS A 261 -16.43 18.30 -12.51
CA LYS A 261 -15.92 19.54 -11.89
C LYS A 261 -15.02 19.31 -10.69
N GLN A 262 -15.29 18.30 -9.86
CA GLN A 262 -14.29 17.87 -8.87
C GLN A 262 -13.01 17.38 -9.55
N ASN A 263 -13.11 16.82 -10.76
CA ASN A 263 -11.96 16.40 -11.54
C ASN A 263 -11.24 17.59 -12.20
N ASN A 264 -11.97 18.55 -12.79
CA ASN A 264 -11.37 19.74 -13.41
C ASN A 264 -10.83 20.76 -12.38
N GLU A 265 -11.42 20.88 -11.19
CA GLU A 265 -10.83 21.67 -10.09
C GLU A 265 -9.58 20.99 -9.50
N THR A 266 -9.35 19.70 -9.81
CA THR A 266 -8.07 19.02 -9.56
C THR A 266 -7.11 19.14 -10.77
N GLU A 267 -7.58 19.58 -11.94
CA GLU A 267 -6.82 19.67 -13.20
C GLU A 267 -6.60 21.12 -13.71
N GLU A 268 -7.18 22.16 -13.08
CA GLU A 268 -6.77 23.55 -13.30
C GLU A 268 -5.49 23.84 -12.51
N GLU A 269 -4.35 23.75 -13.23
CA GLU A 269 -3.02 24.25 -12.83
C GLU A 269 -2.65 24.04 -11.35
N GLN A 270 -2.53 22.78 -10.96
CA GLN A 270 -1.37 22.42 -10.14
C GLN A 270 -0.54 21.48 -11.00
N GLU A 271 0.58 21.99 -11.53
CA GLU A 271 1.78 21.17 -11.66
C GLU A 271 1.78 20.25 -10.44
N THR A 272 1.54 18.95 -10.63
CA THR A 272 1.41 17.99 -9.54
C THR A 272 2.65 18.22 -8.69
N ASP A 273 2.51 18.78 -7.48
CA ASP A 273 3.66 18.98 -6.61
C ASP A 273 4.05 17.55 -6.24
N LEU A 274 4.97 16.96 -7.00
CA LEU A 274 5.47 15.60 -6.79
C LEU A 274 6.53 15.61 -5.68
N LYS A 275 6.98 16.81 -5.29
CA LYS A 275 7.84 17.08 -4.15
C LYS A 275 7.44 16.41 -2.83
N PRO A 276 6.16 16.31 -2.42
CA PRO A 276 5.73 15.59 -1.23
C PRO A 276 6.04 14.08 -1.29
N ILE A 277 6.04 13.46 -2.47
CA ILE A 277 6.44 12.04 -2.68
C ILE A 277 7.93 11.90 -2.37
N ILE A 278 8.76 12.79 -2.93
CA ILE A 278 10.21 12.80 -2.68
C ILE A 278 10.52 13.09 -1.20
N ILE A 279 9.86 14.08 -0.60
CA ILE A 279 10.00 14.44 0.82
C ILE A 279 9.60 13.25 1.71
N SER A 280 8.59 12.48 1.33
CA SER A 280 8.19 11.27 2.05
C SER A 280 9.26 10.19 1.99
N GLY A 281 9.87 9.96 0.83
CA GLY A 281 11.04 9.10 0.67
C GLY A 281 12.23 9.52 1.56
N LEU A 282 12.54 10.82 1.59
CA LEU A 282 13.60 11.39 2.44
C LEU A 282 13.29 11.21 3.93
N LYS A 283 12.05 11.42 4.37
CA LYS A 283 11.62 11.22 5.77
C LYS A 283 11.74 9.76 6.19
N VAL A 284 11.36 8.82 5.32
CA VAL A 284 11.47 7.38 5.60
C VAL A 284 12.92 6.93 5.74
N LEU A 285 13.84 7.47 4.93
CA LEU A 285 15.29 7.30 5.14
C LEU A 285 15.74 7.93 6.45
N ALA A 286 15.32 9.16 6.72
CA ALA A 286 15.74 9.91 7.90
C ALA A 286 15.33 9.24 9.23
N ASN A 287 14.19 8.53 9.22
CA ASN A 287 13.73 7.72 10.35
C ASN A 287 14.70 6.57 10.73
N SER A 288 15.64 6.20 9.85
CA SER A 288 16.71 5.25 10.17
C SER A 288 17.82 5.85 11.07
N SER A 289 17.81 7.17 11.33
CA SER A 289 18.80 7.85 12.17
C SER A 289 18.97 7.20 13.55
N THR A 290 17.89 6.81 14.21
CA THR A 290 17.96 6.10 15.50
C THR A 290 18.74 4.79 15.38
N GLN A 291 18.55 4.05 14.29
CA GLN A 291 19.26 2.78 14.04
C GLN A 291 20.72 3.02 13.69
N LEU A 292 21.02 4.03 12.86
CA LEU A 292 22.40 4.43 12.55
C LEU A 292 23.18 4.82 13.81
N LYS A 293 22.54 5.53 14.75
CA LYS A 293 23.13 5.86 16.05
C LYS A 293 23.46 4.62 16.87
N LEU A 294 22.54 3.66 16.95
CA LEU A 294 22.77 2.40 17.66
C LEU A 294 23.89 1.57 17.02
N VAL A 295 23.97 1.52 15.69
CA VAL A 295 25.07 0.87 14.97
C VAL A 295 26.40 1.53 15.34
N LEU A 296 26.47 2.86 15.30
CA LEU A 296 27.68 3.60 15.64
C LEU A 296 28.15 3.31 17.07
N GLU A 297 27.24 3.39 18.06
CA GLU A 297 27.54 3.10 19.46
C GLU A 297 28.03 1.65 19.67
N LYS A 298 27.41 0.68 18.99
CA LYS A 298 27.81 -0.72 19.05
C LYS A 298 29.18 -0.93 18.41
N ILE A 299 29.45 -0.31 17.25
CA ILE A 299 30.74 -0.40 16.58
C ILE A 299 31.85 0.22 17.42
N GLU A 300 31.62 1.38 18.05
CA GLU A 300 32.58 2.02 18.96
C GLU A 300 32.88 1.11 20.16
N LYS A 301 31.85 0.57 20.83
CA LYS A 301 32.02 -0.38 21.94
C LYS A 301 32.75 -1.66 21.54
N ASN A 302 32.39 -2.26 20.41
CA ASN A 302 33.05 -3.46 19.91
C ASN A 302 34.53 -3.19 19.54
N SER A 303 34.81 -2.01 18.98
CA SER A 303 36.19 -1.58 18.68
C SER A 303 37.03 -1.51 19.95
N GLU A 304 36.48 -0.96 21.04
CA GLU A 304 37.17 -0.90 22.33
C GLU A 304 37.43 -2.29 22.93
N ILE A 305 36.46 -3.21 22.85
CA ILE A 305 36.61 -4.59 23.34
C ILE A 305 37.74 -5.30 22.58
N ILE A 306 37.76 -5.16 21.25
CA ILE A 306 38.79 -5.76 20.39
C ILE A 306 40.16 -5.12 20.63
N LYS A 307 40.24 -3.79 20.85
CA LYS A 307 41.48 -3.09 21.25
C LYS A 307 41.99 -3.55 22.62
N LYS A 308 41.11 -3.72 23.61
CA LYS A 308 41.49 -4.17 24.97
C LYS A 308 41.96 -5.63 24.98
N GLY A 309 41.36 -6.48 24.15
CA GLY A 309 41.73 -7.90 24.01
C GLY A 309 43.00 -8.18 23.20
N SER A 310 43.54 -7.18 22.49
CA SER A 310 44.78 -7.30 21.68
C SER A 310 46.02 -6.75 22.39
N GLY A 311 45.90 -6.21 23.61
CA GLY A 311 46.99 -5.49 24.28
C GLY A 311 47.61 -6.18 25.49
N GLY A 312 48.84 -6.67 25.35
CA GLY A 312 49.74 -6.94 26.48
C GLY A 312 50.38 -5.66 27.06
N LEU A 313 51.07 -5.76 28.20
CA LEU A 313 51.70 -4.61 28.91
C LEU A 313 52.54 -3.68 28.00
N PHE A 314 53.20 -4.24 26.99
CA PHE A 314 54.03 -3.51 26.02
C PHE A 314 53.22 -2.57 25.10
N THR A 315 51.98 -2.93 24.75
CA THR A 315 51.11 -2.08 23.92
C THR A 315 50.59 -0.85 24.66
N LYS A 316 50.43 -0.94 26.00
CA LYS A 316 50.08 0.21 26.85
C LYS A 316 51.26 1.18 26.98
N PHE A 317 52.49 0.66 27.04
CA PHE A 317 53.72 1.45 27.05
C PHE A 317 53.93 2.21 25.73
N ILE A 318 53.76 1.54 24.58
CA ILE A 318 53.81 2.21 23.26
C ILE A 318 52.72 3.29 23.11
N ARG A 319 51.53 3.08 23.70
CA ARG A 319 50.44 4.07 23.68
C ARG A 319 50.79 5.33 24.49
N LEU A 320 51.43 5.16 25.65
CA LEU A 320 51.96 6.26 26.47
C LEU A 320 53.06 7.04 25.73
N LEU A 321 53.96 6.34 25.04
CA LEU A 321 54.97 6.99 24.20
C LEU A 321 54.34 7.78 23.03
N ARG A 322 53.34 7.23 22.33
CA ARG A 322 52.67 7.97 21.23
C ARG A 322 51.95 9.23 21.71
N LEU A 323 51.33 9.19 22.90
CA LEU A 323 50.73 10.35 23.55
C LEU A 323 51.76 11.42 23.90
N ALA A 324 52.95 11.02 24.38
CA ALA A 324 54.05 11.93 24.68
C ALA A 324 54.66 12.59 23.43
N PHE A 325 54.62 11.92 22.27
CA PHE A 325 55.17 12.42 21.01
C PHE A 325 54.10 12.92 20.00
N ASN A 326 52.83 13.06 20.42
CA ASN A 326 51.70 13.50 19.58
C ASN A 326 51.53 12.72 18.26
N ILE A 327 51.85 11.42 18.27
CA ILE A 327 51.78 10.54 17.09
C ILE A 327 50.36 9.95 16.99
N LYS A 328 49.69 10.11 15.84
CA LYS A 328 48.33 9.59 15.59
C LYS A 328 48.26 8.06 15.78
N GLU A 329 47.18 7.58 16.42
CA GLU A 329 46.92 6.14 16.56
C GLU A 329 46.83 5.47 15.18
N PRO A 330 47.36 4.24 15.02
CA PRO A 330 47.27 3.52 13.76
C PRO A 330 45.81 3.23 13.41
N GLU A 331 45.48 3.37 12.13
CA GLU A 331 44.13 3.16 11.62
C GLU A 331 43.71 1.69 11.79
N GLN A 332 42.47 1.47 12.23
CA GLN A 332 41.92 0.13 12.38
C GLN A 332 41.30 -0.32 11.07
N ASP A 333 42.06 -1.11 10.33
CA ASP A 333 41.60 -1.72 9.10
C ASP A 333 40.98 -3.09 9.37
N ILE A 334 39.74 -3.27 8.92
CA ILE A 334 39.05 -4.56 8.95
C ILE A 334 39.11 -5.16 7.55
N THR A 335 39.91 -6.20 7.37
CA THR A 335 39.91 -6.97 6.12
C THR A 335 38.78 -8.00 6.13
N VAL A 336 37.87 -7.87 5.18
CA VAL A 336 36.71 -8.76 4.98
C VAL A 336 36.76 -9.35 3.59
N VAL A 337 36.35 -10.61 3.46
CA VAL A 337 36.21 -11.26 2.14
C VAL A 337 34.76 -11.10 1.72
N ILE A 338 34.52 -10.28 0.69
CA ILE A 338 33.18 -10.10 0.12
C ILE A 338 33.09 -10.99 -1.12
N ASN A 339 32.03 -11.80 -1.18
CA ASN A 339 31.70 -12.57 -2.37
C ASN A 339 30.94 -11.64 -3.34
N ASP A 340 31.47 -11.51 -4.55
CA ASP A 340 30.77 -10.83 -5.63
C ASP A 340 29.55 -11.67 -6.06
N PRO A 341 28.31 -11.14 -5.96
CA PRO A 341 27.10 -11.91 -6.23
C PRO A 341 26.94 -12.29 -7.71
N ILE A 342 27.64 -11.62 -8.63
CA ILE A 342 27.55 -11.88 -10.07
C ILE A 342 28.68 -12.84 -10.52
N THR A 343 29.90 -12.63 -10.02
CA THR A 343 31.07 -13.39 -10.48
C THR A 343 31.47 -14.56 -9.57
N GLN A 344 30.83 -14.70 -8.41
CA GLN A 344 31.19 -15.64 -7.32
C GLN A 344 32.65 -15.53 -6.85
N SER A 345 33.37 -14.47 -7.25
CA SER A 345 34.77 -14.26 -6.90
C SER A 345 34.90 -13.70 -5.48
N LYS A 346 35.88 -14.21 -4.72
CA LYS A 346 36.22 -13.74 -3.38
C LYS A 346 37.18 -12.57 -3.49
N LYS A 347 36.70 -11.33 -3.35
CA LYS A 347 37.56 -10.16 -3.27
C LYS A 347 37.82 -9.78 -1.81
N LYS A 348 39.09 -9.62 -1.45
CA LYS A 348 39.49 -9.04 -0.16
C LYS A 348 39.20 -7.54 -0.22
N HIS A 349 38.35 -7.07 0.66
CA HIS A 349 38.02 -5.66 0.81
C HIS A 349 38.48 -5.21 2.20
N THR A 350 39.23 -4.12 2.27
CA THR A 350 39.68 -3.54 3.53
C THR A 350 38.80 -2.35 3.84
N ILE A 351 38.15 -2.38 5.01
CA ILE A 351 37.33 -1.28 5.52
C ILE A 351 38.16 -0.51 6.54
N ASN A 352 38.45 0.75 6.25
CA ASN A 352 38.99 1.68 7.23
C ASN A 352 37.90 2.06 8.24
N LEU A 353 38.02 1.58 9.47
CA LEU A 353 36.96 1.74 10.46
C LEU A 353 36.80 3.21 10.92
N SER A 354 37.86 4.01 10.86
CA SER A 354 37.82 5.42 11.22
C SER A 354 37.05 6.23 10.18
N GLU A 355 37.33 6.00 8.89
CA GLU A 355 36.61 6.60 7.78
C GLU A 355 35.12 6.19 7.79
N PHE A 356 34.85 4.89 7.95
CA PHE A 356 33.49 4.37 8.05
C PHE A 356 32.68 5.03 9.17
N LYS A 357 33.26 5.16 10.38
CA LYS A 357 32.58 5.82 11.51
C LYS A 357 32.31 7.30 11.23
N ASN A 358 33.21 7.99 10.52
CA ASN A 358 33.02 9.38 10.15
C ASN A 358 31.89 9.55 9.13
N ASP A 359 31.83 8.68 8.12
CA ASP A 359 30.76 8.68 7.12
C ASP A 359 29.40 8.34 7.75
N LEU A 360 29.38 7.37 8.67
CA LEU A 360 28.19 7.01 9.44
C LEU A 360 27.72 8.19 10.32
N LYS A 361 28.64 8.90 10.99
CA LYS A 361 28.34 10.11 11.78
C LYS A 361 27.79 11.25 10.91
N ARG A 362 28.40 11.49 9.75
CA ARG A 362 27.91 12.50 8.79
C ARG A 362 26.49 12.19 8.34
N LYS A 363 26.22 10.93 7.94
CA LYS A 363 24.89 10.50 7.50
C LYS A 363 23.85 10.57 8.62
N LEU A 364 24.23 10.16 9.83
CA LEU A 364 23.40 10.28 11.03
C LEU A 364 22.96 11.73 11.29
N ASN A 365 23.90 12.68 11.26
CA ASN A 365 23.60 14.10 11.48
C ASN A 365 22.65 14.65 10.41
N ILE A 366 22.86 14.29 9.14
CA ILE A 366 21.96 14.68 8.05
C ILE A 366 20.55 14.16 8.32
N PHE A 367 20.41 12.87 8.64
CA PHE A 367 19.10 12.24 8.85
C PHE A 367 18.39 12.77 10.10
N GLN A 368 19.09 13.02 11.20
CA GLN A 368 18.50 13.66 12.39
C GLN A 368 17.97 15.06 12.08
N ASN A 369 18.72 15.83 11.28
CA ASN A 369 18.28 17.17 10.88
C ASN A 369 17.06 17.13 9.94
N ILE A 370 16.97 16.12 9.06
CA ILE A 370 15.79 15.93 8.19
C ILE A 370 14.55 15.52 9.03
N SER A 371 14.71 14.59 9.98
CA SER A 371 13.61 14.08 10.80
C SER A 371 13.09 15.08 11.83
N ASN A 372 13.88 16.06 12.25
CA ASN A 372 13.48 17.05 13.25
C ASN A 372 12.67 18.20 12.62
N PRO A 373 11.36 18.34 12.90
CA PRO A 373 10.53 19.39 12.32
C PRO A 373 10.95 20.81 12.72
N ALA A 374 11.66 20.95 13.85
CA ALA A 374 12.14 22.23 14.35
C ALA A 374 13.48 22.67 13.71
N SER A 375 14.14 21.82 12.92
CA SER A 375 15.43 22.14 12.32
C SER A 375 15.29 23.13 11.15
N GLN A 376 16.31 23.98 10.95
CA GLN A 376 16.37 24.84 9.76
C GLN A 376 16.48 24.00 8.46
N VAL A 377 17.03 22.78 8.54
CA VAL A 377 17.14 21.85 7.41
C VAL A 377 15.76 21.37 6.98
N HIS A 378 14.87 21.04 7.93
CA HIS A 378 13.51 20.62 7.62
C HIS A 378 12.71 21.72 6.91
N LYS A 379 12.87 22.98 7.34
CA LYS A 379 12.25 24.14 6.67
C LYS A 379 12.84 24.41 5.29
N LYS A 380 14.15 24.22 5.12
CA LYS A 380 14.84 24.39 3.84
C LYS A 380 14.47 23.31 2.82
N ILE A 381 14.21 22.07 3.23
CA ILE A 381 13.77 20.98 2.34
C ILE A 381 12.53 21.35 1.54
N GLN A 382 11.62 22.14 2.11
CA GLN A 382 10.44 22.62 1.39
C GLN A 382 10.76 23.68 0.32
N GLN A 383 11.94 24.31 0.38
CA GLN A 383 12.39 25.37 -0.53
C GLN A 383 13.38 24.86 -1.61
N ILE A 384 13.92 23.65 -1.46
CA ILE A 384 14.83 23.05 -2.45
C ILE A 384 14.04 22.72 -3.73
N PRO A 385 14.59 22.95 -4.93
CA PRO A 385 13.96 22.52 -6.20
C PRO A 385 13.66 21.01 -6.22
N GLU A 386 12.62 20.62 -6.96
CA GLU A 386 12.16 19.23 -6.99
C GLU A 386 13.25 18.26 -7.49
N GLN A 387 13.89 18.60 -8.61
CA GLN A 387 14.97 17.78 -9.19
C GLN A 387 16.14 17.58 -8.21
N ASP A 388 16.55 18.64 -7.51
CA ASP A 388 17.63 18.58 -6.52
C ASP A 388 17.26 17.71 -5.30
N LEU A 389 15.98 17.69 -4.93
CA LEU A 389 15.48 16.78 -3.88
C LEU A 389 15.48 15.33 -4.34
N PHE A 390 15.10 15.07 -5.59
CA PHE A 390 15.12 13.72 -6.16
C PHE A 390 16.56 13.19 -6.27
N ASP A 391 17.50 14.03 -6.72
CA ASP A 391 18.92 13.68 -6.77
C ASP A 391 19.49 13.42 -5.38
N SER A 392 19.09 14.22 -4.38
CA SER A 392 19.43 13.98 -2.97
C SER A 392 18.88 12.64 -2.46
N LEU A 393 17.63 12.29 -2.80
CA LEU A 393 17.03 11.01 -2.45
C LEU A 393 17.81 9.84 -3.08
N ASN A 394 18.12 9.92 -4.38
CA ASN A 394 18.94 8.94 -5.09
C ASN A 394 20.31 8.76 -4.41
N GLN A 395 21.00 9.87 -4.14
CA GLN A 395 22.33 9.83 -3.51
C GLN A 395 22.26 9.21 -2.11
N TYR A 396 21.26 9.57 -1.29
CA TYR A 396 21.12 9.00 0.04
C TYR A 396 20.76 7.51 0.03
N ILE A 397 19.98 7.03 -0.94
CA ILE A 397 19.73 5.60 -1.15
C ILE A 397 21.04 4.88 -1.48
N GLN A 398 21.86 5.42 -2.39
CA GLN A 398 23.15 4.83 -2.76
C GLN A 398 24.12 4.80 -1.57
N ASP A 399 24.25 5.91 -0.84
CA ASP A 399 25.10 6.01 0.34
C ASP A 399 24.68 5.00 1.42
N CYS A 400 23.37 4.88 1.67
CA CYS A 400 22.84 3.91 2.63
C CYS A 400 23.11 2.47 2.21
N ASN A 401 23.01 2.14 0.92
CA ASN A 401 23.38 0.81 0.42
C ASN A 401 24.88 0.52 0.60
N LYS A 402 25.76 1.51 0.35
CA LYS A 402 27.20 1.40 0.63
C LYS A 402 27.46 1.13 2.12
N LEU A 403 26.83 1.92 3.00
CA LEU A 403 26.92 1.75 4.45
C LEU A 403 26.39 0.38 4.90
N LEU A 404 25.26 -0.09 4.37
CA LEU A 404 24.69 -1.41 4.67
C LEU A 404 25.64 -2.55 4.30
N SER A 405 26.31 -2.45 3.15
CA SER A 405 27.30 -3.44 2.72
C SER A 405 28.48 -3.50 3.69
N GLN A 406 29.02 -2.33 4.06
CA GLN A 406 30.11 -2.23 5.04
C GLN A 406 29.69 -2.71 6.43
N MET A 407 28.50 -2.35 6.92
CA MET A 407 27.95 -2.84 8.20
C MET A 407 27.80 -4.35 8.21
N THR A 408 27.31 -4.94 7.12
CA THR A 408 27.16 -6.40 6.99
C THR A 408 28.52 -7.08 7.08
N ALA A 409 29.52 -6.54 6.40
CA ALA A 409 30.87 -7.08 6.45
C ALA A 409 31.51 -6.94 7.85
N ILE A 410 31.27 -5.81 8.54
CA ILE A 410 31.71 -5.59 9.93
C ILE A 410 31.04 -6.59 10.89
N ASP A 411 29.73 -6.84 10.75
CA ASP A 411 29.00 -7.83 11.56
C ASP A 411 29.53 -9.27 11.32
N GLN A 412 29.88 -9.59 10.07
CA GLN A 412 30.53 -10.86 9.74
C GLN A 412 31.92 -10.97 10.37
N TYR A 413 32.71 -9.89 10.32
CA TYR A 413 34.04 -9.86 10.96
C TYR A 413 33.95 -10.15 12.46
N TYR A 414 32.95 -9.61 13.17
CA TYR A 414 32.75 -9.90 14.59
C TYR A 414 32.59 -11.40 14.91
N LYS A 415 32.10 -12.20 13.97
CA LYS A 415 31.99 -13.66 14.11
C LYS A 415 33.33 -14.39 13.96
N THR A 416 34.35 -13.72 13.45
CA THR A 416 35.71 -14.27 13.30
C THR A 416 36.64 -13.93 14.48
N VAL A 417 36.23 -12.99 15.34
CA VAL A 417 36.97 -12.62 16.56
C VAL A 417 37.05 -13.81 17.53
N LYS A 418 38.14 -13.85 18.32
CA LYS A 418 38.40 -14.89 19.34
C LYS A 418 37.18 -15.13 20.25
N PRO A 419 36.85 -16.39 20.61
CA PRO A 419 35.65 -16.72 21.38
C PRO A 419 35.48 -15.95 22.69
N GLU A 420 36.58 -15.66 23.40
CA GLU A 420 36.57 -14.98 24.71
C GLU A 420 36.11 -13.52 24.61
N LEU A 421 36.40 -12.86 23.47
CA LEU A 421 35.97 -11.49 23.20
C LEU A 421 34.60 -11.47 22.51
N ARG A 422 34.26 -12.52 21.75
CA ARG A 422 33.00 -12.63 21.00
C ARG A 422 31.77 -12.59 21.91
N SER A 423 31.85 -13.17 23.11
CA SER A 423 30.76 -13.16 24.10
C SER A 423 30.43 -11.74 24.62
N GLN A 424 31.35 -10.79 24.49
CA GLN A 424 31.19 -9.40 24.92
C GLN A 424 30.78 -8.47 23.75
N ILE A 425 30.93 -8.94 22.50
CA ILE A 425 30.61 -8.18 21.30
C ILE A 425 29.09 -8.16 21.06
N ARG A 426 28.54 -6.97 20.80
CA ARG A 426 27.13 -6.80 20.43
C ARG A 426 26.98 -6.76 18.91
N GLY A 427 26.23 -7.70 18.35
CA GLY A 427 25.91 -7.72 16.91
C GLY A 427 25.04 -6.54 16.48
N ILE A 428 25.12 -6.21 15.19
CA ILE A 428 24.39 -5.09 14.56
C ILE A 428 23.36 -5.56 13.50
N LYS A 429 23.15 -6.87 13.38
CA LYS A 429 22.24 -7.48 12.39
C LYS A 429 20.80 -6.93 12.45
N LEU A 430 20.28 -6.66 13.65
CA LEU A 430 18.91 -6.13 13.81
C LEU A 430 18.79 -4.72 13.23
N GLU A 431 19.76 -3.86 13.52
CA GLU A 431 19.81 -2.51 12.99
C GLU A 431 20.03 -2.50 11.47
N ILE A 432 20.88 -3.39 10.94
CA ILE A 432 21.08 -3.58 9.49
C ILE A 432 19.75 -3.89 8.81
N THR A 433 18.94 -4.81 9.35
CA THR A 433 17.62 -5.15 8.80
C THR A 433 16.68 -3.95 8.83
N ALA A 434 16.64 -3.20 9.93
CA ALA A 434 15.79 -2.02 10.06
C ALA A 434 16.16 -0.91 9.06
N ILE A 435 17.47 -0.63 8.90
CA ILE A 435 17.98 0.35 7.93
C ILE A 435 17.69 -0.12 6.50
N LYS A 436 17.85 -1.42 6.20
CA LYS A 436 17.52 -1.99 4.89
C LYS A 436 16.04 -1.81 4.54
N ASN A 437 15.13 -1.99 5.49
CA ASN A 437 13.70 -1.75 5.27
C ASN A 437 13.41 -0.26 4.99
N SER A 438 14.06 0.67 5.68
CA SER A 438 13.95 2.11 5.37
C SER A 438 14.43 2.42 3.95
N VAL A 439 15.53 1.79 3.49
CA VAL A 439 16.03 1.96 2.12
C VAL A 439 15.05 1.39 1.09
N ILE A 440 14.48 0.21 1.33
CA ILE A 440 13.48 -0.40 0.43
C ILE A 440 12.26 0.52 0.28
N ASN A 441 11.71 0.99 1.41
CA ASN A 441 10.54 1.86 1.40
C ASN A 441 10.84 3.19 0.70
N ALA A 442 12.01 3.78 0.94
CA ALA A 442 12.40 5.01 0.24
C ALA A 442 12.61 4.80 -1.27
N ASN A 443 13.09 3.62 -1.67
CA ASN A 443 13.21 3.24 -3.07
C ASN A 443 11.84 3.04 -3.75
N GLN A 444 10.79 2.71 -3.00
CA GLN A 444 9.41 2.68 -3.52
C GLN A 444 8.95 4.11 -3.86
N TYR A 445 9.13 5.09 -2.96
CA TYR A 445 8.81 6.50 -3.25
C TYR A 445 9.62 7.06 -4.43
N ARG A 446 10.89 6.66 -4.56
CA ARG A 446 11.74 7.00 -5.71
C ARG A 446 11.18 6.44 -7.02
N ALA A 447 10.73 5.18 -7.01
CA ALA A 447 10.15 4.52 -8.17
C ALA A 447 8.78 5.09 -8.55
N GLU A 448 7.94 5.40 -7.54
CA GLU A 448 6.65 6.09 -7.70
C GLU A 448 6.85 7.45 -8.38
N TYR A 449 7.74 8.29 -7.86
CA TYR A 449 8.09 9.57 -8.49
C TYR A 449 8.56 9.40 -9.94
N SER A 450 9.45 8.43 -10.20
CA SER A 450 9.99 8.20 -11.55
C SER A 450 8.89 7.76 -12.53
N SER A 451 7.96 6.90 -12.09
CA SER A 451 6.81 6.47 -12.90
C SER A 451 5.89 7.63 -13.23
N THR A 452 5.57 8.47 -12.24
CA THR A 452 4.68 9.62 -12.44
C THR A 452 5.28 10.67 -13.37
N VAL A 453 6.59 10.94 -13.25
CA VAL A 453 7.29 11.85 -14.18
C VAL A 453 7.35 11.28 -15.61
N GLU A 454 7.59 9.97 -15.76
CA GLU A 454 7.59 9.31 -17.06
C GLU A 454 6.20 9.31 -17.71
N GLU A 455 5.15 9.09 -16.93
CA GLU A 455 3.74 9.18 -17.35
C GLU A 455 3.38 10.61 -17.78
N GLU A 456 3.72 11.64 -17.00
CA GLU A 456 3.52 13.05 -17.37
C GLU A 456 4.28 13.42 -18.65
N ALA A 457 5.52 12.96 -18.79
CA ALA A 457 6.32 13.19 -20.00
C ALA A 457 5.75 12.46 -21.22
N GLN A 458 5.16 11.28 -21.04
CA GLN A 458 4.50 10.52 -22.09
C GLN A 458 3.18 11.17 -22.51
N MET A 459 2.39 11.68 -21.57
CA MET A 459 1.15 12.42 -21.83
C MET A 459 1.42 13.73 -22.59
N LYS A 460 2.43 14.50 -22.16
CA LYS A 460 2.89 15.71 -22.88
C LYS A 460 3.37 15.41 -24.31
N ARG A 461 4.02 14.26 -24.54
CA ARG A 461 4.42 13.82 -25.90
C ARG A 461 3.24 13.38 -26.77
N LEU A 462 2.14 12.96 -26.17
CA LEU A 462 0.89 12.59 -26.85
C LEU A 462 -0.03 13.78 -27.10
N GLY A 463 0.34 14.99 -26.65
CA GLY A 463 -0.39 16.23 -26.90
C GLY A 463 -1.67 16.36 -26.08
N ILE A 464 -1.74 15.66 -24.94
CA ILE A 464 -2.78 15.80 -23.91
C ILE A 464 -2.18 16.56 -22.73
#